data_AF-A0A1B7WX58-F1
#
_entry.id   AF-A0A1B7WX58-F1
#
_cell.length_a   1.000
_cell.length_b   1.000
_cell.length_c   1.000
_cell.angle_alpha   90.00
_cell.angle_beta   90.00
_cell.angle_gamma   90.00
#
_symmetry.space_group_name_H-M   'P 1'
#
loop_
_entity.id
_entity.type
_entity.pdbx_description
1 polymer ?
#
loop_
_entity_poly.entity_id
_entity_poly.type
_entity_poly.pdbx_seq_one_letter_code
_entity_poly.pdbx_strand_id
1 'polypeptide(L)'
;MANISGIVFGAKNLDKTEINGKRVIEVGCCDFNGSIRPLIESWQPSEYIGVDILEHPSVDIICSVEKLEERFGKESFDVVISTEMIEHVRNWKLAISNLKNVCKPGGSILITTRSYGYPCHGYPNDFWRFEIDDMKQIFSDCEILSLEGDYQMPGVFIKVKKGFAFTEKNLDDCCLYSMVTNQREKEIEDSDLTNPYYKKLGMREKIKSLKDGFLKVAGETVSKILKI
;
A
#
# COMPACT_ATOMS: atom_id res chain seq x y z
N MET A 1 1.62 -4.40 4.27
CA MET A 1 2.83 -5.26 4.12
C MET A 1 2.74 -6.04 2.82
N ALA A 2 3.75 -5.95 1.94
CA ALA A 2 3.77 -6.72 0.69
C ALA A 2 3.63 -8.23 0.95
N ASN A 3 2.71 -8.87 0.23
CA ASN A 3 2.60 -10.32 0.16
C ASN A 3 3.25 -10.84 -1.13
N ILE A 4 3.43 -12.15 -1.24
CA ILE A 4 4.06 -12.78 -2.40
C ILE A 4 3.34 -12.41 -3.70
N SER A 5 2.01 -12.40 -3.71
CA SER A 5 1.22 -12.02 -4.88
C SER A 5 1.45 -10.57 -5.32
N GLY A 6 1.63 -9.63 -4.39
CA GLY A 6 1.99 -8.24 -4.69
C GLY A 6 3.38 -8.11 -5.32
N ILE A 7 4.37 -8.86 -4.82
CA ILE A 7 5.72 -8.91 -5.42
C ILE A 7 5.65 -9.51 -6.84
N VAL A 8 4.88 -10.59 -7.02
CA VAL A 8 4.66 -11.21 -8.33
C VAL A 8 3.95 -10.26 -9.29
N PHE A 9 2.96 -9.50 -8.80
CA PHE A 9 2.28 -8.47 -9.59
C PHE A 9 3.27 -7.40 -10.07
N GLY A 10 4.14 -6.92 -9.18
CA GLY A 10 5.22 -6.01 -9.51
C GLY A 10 6.16 -6.57 -10.57
N ALA A 11 6.62 -7.82 -10.40
CA ALA A 11 7.52 -8.48 -11.33
C ALA A 11 6.91 -8.72 -12.72
N LYS A 12 5.60 -8.95 -12.79
CA LYS A 12 4.86 -9.17 -14.05
C LYS A 12 4.59 -7.87 -14.80
N ASN A 13 4.37 -6.78 -14.06
CA ASN A 13 3.84 -5.54 -14.63
C ASN A 13 4.87 -4.42 -14.70
N LEU A 14 6.00 -4.48 -14.00
CA LEU A 14 7.14 -3.58 -14.21
C LEU A 14 8.21 -4.31 -15.03
N ASP A 15 8.96 -3.56 -15.83
CA ASP A 15 10.09 -4.12 -16.56
C ASP A 15 11.37 -3.30 -16.41
N LYS A 16 12.48 -3.90 -16.83
CA LYS A 16 13.82 -3.29 -16.75
C LYS A 16 13.94 -1.99 -17.55
N THR A 17 13.20 -1.81 -18.64
CA THR A 17 13.25 -0.59 -19.46
C THR A 17 12.55 0.59 -18.80
N GLU A 18 11.55 0.33 -17.97
CA GLU A 18 10.89 1.34 -17.12
C GLU A 18 11.73 1.75 -15.91
N ILE A 19 12.74 0.94 -15.54
CA ILE A 19 13.48 1.10 -14.28
C ILE A 19 14.92 1.52 -14.50
N ASN A 20 15.62 0.99 -15.51
CA ASN A 20 17.04 1.26 -15.72
C ASN A 20 17.32 2.76 -15.91
N GLY A 21 18.18 3.32 -15.06
CA GLY A 21 18.54 4.74 -15.08
C GLY A 21 17.39 5.68 -14.70
N LYS A 22 16.32 5.17 -14.10
CA LYS A 22 15.14 5.95 -13.66
C LYS A 22 15.13 6.17 -12.15
N ARG A 23 14.40 7.19 -11.71
CA ARG A 23 14.16 7.43 -10.28
C ARG A 23 12.90 6.72 -9.84
N VAL A 24 13.03 5.85 -8.84
CA VAL A 24 11.95 5.03 -8.30
C VAL A 24 11.74 5.36 -6.83
N ILE A 25 10.47 5.48 -6.43
CA ILE A 25 10.08 5.59 -5.01
C ILE A 25 9.12 4.47 -4.64
N GLU A 26 9.36 3.83 -3.50
CA GLU A 26 8.43 2.90 -2.86
C GLU A 26 7.88 3.51 -1.57
N VAL A 27 6.56 3.70 -1.50
CA VAL A 27 5.84 4.32 -0.37
C VAL A 27 5.12 3.26 0.45
N GLY A 28 5.49 3.13 1.72
CA GLY A 28 5.10 2.01 2.58
C GLY A 28 6.07 0.83 2.49
N CYS A 29 7.37 1.10 2.37
CA CYS A 29 8.40 0.10 2.03
C CYS A 29 8.88 -0.78 3.19
N CYS A 30 8.27 -0.67 4.38
CA CYS A 30 8.72 -1.42 5.54
C CYS A 30 8.61 -2.95 5.31
N ASP A 31 9.76 -3.63 5.25
CA ASP A 31 9.87 -5.04 4.91
C ASP A 31 9.69 -5.94 6.14
N PHE A 32 8.48 -6.46 6.31
CA PHE A 32 8.18 -7.46 7.34
C PHE A 32 8.06 -8.88 6.78
N ASN A 33 7.68 -9.05 5.51
CA ASN A 33 7.29 -10.33 4.90
C ASN A 33 7.82 -10.50 3.46
N GLY A 34 8.83 -9.72 3.08
CA GLY A 34 9.36 -9.63 1.73
C GLY A 34 9.15 -8.23 1.15
N SER A 35 10.07 -7.84 0.26
CA SER A 35 10.07 -6.56 -0.43
C SER A 35 10.28 -6.74 -1.93
N ILE A 36 9.70 -5.84 -2.73
CA ILE A 36 9.96 -5.75 -4.17
C ILE A 36 11.34 -5.12 -4.45
N ARG A 37 11.93 -4.41 -3.48
CA ARG A 37 13.17 -3.64 -3.62
C ARG A 37 14.32 -4.42 -4.27
N PRO A 38 14.65 -5.67 -3.87
CA PRO A 38 15.77 -6.40 -4.48
C PRO A 38 15.58 -6.64 -5.99
N LEU A 39 14.34 -6.87 -6.44
CA LEU A 39 14.03 -7.02 -7.85
C LEU A 39 14.25 -5.72 -8.60
N ILE A 40 13.71 -4.60 -8.08
CA ILE A 40 13.82 -3.30 -8.72
C ILE A 40 15.27 -2.83 -8.77
N GLU A 41 16.03 -2.97 -7.69
CA GLU A 41 17.45 -2.61 -7.64
C GLU A 41 18.29 -3.44 -8.63
N SER A 42 17.93 -4.72 -8.85
CA SER A 42 18.60 -5.56 -9.86
C SER A 42 18.46 -5.03 -11.30
N TRP A 43 17.46 -4.19 -11.56
CA TRP A 43 17.22 -3.53 -12.84
C TRP A 43 17.94 -2.19 -12.99
N GLN A 44 18.75 -1.80 -11.99
CA GLN A 44 19.67 -0.66 -12.00
C GLN A 44 18.99 0.71 -12.19
N PRO A 45 18.04 1.09 -11.32
CA PRO A 45 17.56 2.47 -11.30
C PRO A 45 18.69 3.44 -11.02
N SER A 46 18.55 4.69 -11.46
CA SER A 46 19.48 5.75 -11.06
C SER A 46 19.37 6.05 -9.57
N GLU A 47 18.18 5.80 -9.01
CA GLU A 47 17.87 6.00 -7.60
C GLU A 47 16.66 5.12 -7.22
N TYR A 48 16.73 4.43 -6.10
CA TYR A 48 15.60 3.77 -5.45
C TYR A 48 15.48 4.35 -4.04
N ILE A 49 14.31 4.91 -3.69
CA ILE A 49 14.05 5.44 -2.36
C ILE A 49 12.86 4.69 -1.75
N GLY A 50 13.09 4.01 -0.64
CA GLY A 50 12.04 3.51 0.24
C GLY A 50 11.63 4.55 1.28
N VAL A 51 10.34 4.83 1.38
CA VAL A 51 9.77 5.71 2.41
C VAL A 51 8.71 5.00 3.23
N ASP A 52 8.66 5.30 4.52
CA ASP A 52 7.65 4.79 5.45
C ASP A 52 7.51 5.73 6.66
N ILE A 53 6.45 5.57 7.46
CA ILE A 53 6.29 6.29 8.73
C ILE A 53 7.07 5.64 9.87
N LEU A 54 7.46 4.37 9.71
CA LEU A 54 8.22 3.61 10.70
C LEU A 54 9.72 3.65 10.38
N GLU A 55 10.54 3.73 11.42
CA GLU A 55 11.97 3.47 11.30
C GLU A 55 12.20 1.96 11.11
N HIS A 56 12.90 1.59 10.04
CA HIS A 56 13.21 0.19 9.72
C HIS A 56 14.43 0.11 8.80
N PRO A 57 15.24 -0.98 8.83
CA PRO A 57 16.40 -1.12 7.94
C PRO A 57 16.12 -1.03 6.43
N SER A 58 14.87 -1.27 6.00
CA SER A 58 14.45 -1.14 4.59
C SER A 58 14.01 0.28 4.21
N VAL A 59 13.94 1.21 5.15
CA VAL A 59 13.41 2.57 4.98
C VAL A 59 14.57 3.55 4.88
N ASP A 60 14.67 4.24 3.75
CA ASP A 60 15.72 5.25 3.52
C ASP A 60 15.32 6.62 4.12
N ILE A 61 14.02 6.95 4.07
CA ILE A 61 13.49 8.22 4.57
C ILE A 61 12.19 7.98 5.36
N ILE A 62 12.16 8.44 6.61
CA ILE A 62 10.94 8.45 7.41
C ILE A 62 10.04 9.60 6.94
N CYS A 63 8.92 9.29 6.29
CA CYS A 63 7.98 10.24 5.71
C CYS A 63 6.58 9.64 5.56
N SER A 64 5.55 10.38 5.97
CA SER A 64 4.15 10.03 5.66
C SER A 64 3.84 10.34 4.20
N VAL A 65 3.03 9.49 3.56
CA VAL A 65 2.52 9.73 2.20
C VAL A 65 1.77 11.07 2.09
N GLU A 66 1.17 11.56 3.18
CA GLU A 66 0.46 12.85 3.20
C GLU A 66 1.41 14.06 3.03
N LYS A 67 2.71 13.87 3.28
CA LYS A 67 3.77 14.89 3.13
C LYS A 67 4.70 14.60 1.96
N LEU A 68 4.35 13.65 1.10
CA LEU A 68 5.23 13.16 0.06
C LEU A 68 5.55 14.25 -0.97
N GLU A 69 4.54 14.97 -1.44
CA GLU A 69 4.72 16.09 -2.37
C GLU A 69 5.54 17.22 -1.74
N GLU A 70 5.27 17.58 -0.48
CA GLU A 70 6.06 18.59 0.25
C GLU A 70 7.54 18.20 0.31
N ARG A 71 7.82 16.92 0.58
CA ARG A 71 9.18 16.41 0.79
C ARG A 71 10.00 16.32 -0.49
N PHE A 72 9.37 15.88 -1.60
CA PHE A 72 10.07 15.52 -2.83
C PHE A 72 9.75 16.43 -4.01
N GLY A 73 8.71 17.26 -3.93
CA GLY A 73 8.17 18.04 -5.04
C GLY A 73 7.31 17.21 -5.99
N LYS A 74 6.55 17.92 -6.83
CA LYS A 74 5.78 17.32 -7.93
C LYS A 74 6.70 16.77 -9.01
N GLU A 75 6.24 15.74 -9.70
CA GLU A 75 6.86 15.20 -10.93
C GLU A 75 8.33 14.80 -10.73
N SER A 76 8.63 14.21 -9.59
CA SER A 76 10.00 13.89 -9.17
C SER A 76 10.43 12.48 -9.57
N PHE A 77 9.49 11.52 -9.64
CA PHE A 77 9.79 10.11 -9.84
C PHE A 77 9.22 9.58 -11.16
N ASP A 78 9.99 8.75 -11.84
CA ASP A 78 9.59 8.08 -13.08
C ASP A 78 8.67 6.88 -12.77
N VAL A 79 8.90 6.20 -11.65
CA VAL A 79 8.07 5.09 -11.15
C VAL A 79 7.75 5.29 -9.68
N VAL A 80 6.47 5.17 -9.33
CA VAL A 80 5.95 5.22 -7.96
C VAL A 80 5.34 3.86 -7.63
N ILE A 81 5.79 3.25 -6.54
CA ILE A 81 5.33 1.94 -6.06
C ILE A 81 4.73 2.13 -4.67
N SER A 82 3.61 1.46 -4.38
CA SER A 82 3.09 1.36 -3.02
C SER A 82 2.46 -0.01 -2.81
N THR A 83 2.95 -0.75 -1.81
CA THR A 83 2.54 -2.14 -1.59
C THR A 83 1.84 -2.29 -0.24
N GLU A 84 0.53 -2.53 -0.26
CA GLU A 84 -0.28 -2.84 0.94
C GLU A 84 -0.11 -1.76 2.04
N MET A 85 -0.37 -0.51 1.66
CA MET A 85 -0.17 0.68 2.50
C MET A 85 -1.39 1.59 2.52
N ILE A 86 -2.02 1.86 1.37
CA ILE A 86 -3.08 2.87 1.25
C ILE A 86 -4.33 2.56 2.08
N GLU A 87 -4.60 1.29 2.39
CA GLU A 87 -5.66 0.86 3.30
C GLU A 87 -5.47 1.31 4.74
N HIS A 88 -4.22 1.59 5.13
CA HIS A 88 -3.83 2.07 6.46
C HIS A 88 -3.82 3.60 6.56
N VAL A 89 -4.07 4.32 5.45
CA VAL A 89 -4.08 5.77 5.44
C VAL A 89 -5.51 6.27 5.55
N ARG A 90 -5.80 6.97 6.65
CA ARG A 90 -7.15 7.49 6.91
C ARG A 90 -7.61 8.43 5.79
N ASN A 91 -6.78 9.41 5.43
CA ASN A 91 -7.03 10.27 4.27
C ASN A 91 -6.46 9.65 2.99
N TRP A 92 -7.08 8.57 2.54
CA TRP A 92 -6.66 7.84 1.35
C TRP A 92 -6.70 8.70 0.08
N LYS A 93 -7.63 9.68 -0.01
CA LYS A 93 -7.73 10.60 -1.15
C LYS A 93 -6.46 11.45 -1.28
N LEU A 94 -6.00 12.03 -0.17
CA LEU A 94 -4.74 12.78 -0.13
C LEU A 94 -3.53 11.88 -0.41
N ALA A 95 -3.54 10.63 0.06
CA ALA A 95 -2.48 9.68 -0.25
C ALA A 95 -2.38 9.41 -1.75
N ILE A 96 -3.51 9.08 -2.40
CA ILE A 96 -3.58 8.87 -3.85
C ILE A 96 -3.13 10.12 -4.60
N SER A 97 -3.58 11.30 -4.16
CA SER A 97 -3.19 12.57 -4.76
C SER A 97 -1.68 12.79 -4.71
N ASN A 98 -1.06 12.59 -3.54
CA ASN A 98 0.39 12.68 -3.38
C ASN A 98 1.14 11.69 -4.28
N LEU A 99 0.70 10.42 -4.34
CA LEU A 99 1.31 9.41 -5.21
C LEU A 99 1.25 9.82 -6.70
N LYS A 100 0.09 10.34 -7.15
CA LYS A 100 -0.07 10.86 -8.52
C LYS A 100 0.78 12.10 -8.77
N ASN A 101 0.88 13.01 -7.81
CA ASN A 101 1.57 14.29 -7.98
C ASN A 101 3.09 14.15 -7.99
N VAL A 102 3.67 13.25 -7.18
CA VAL A 102 5.13 12.99 -7.24
C VAL A 102 5.56 12.18 -8.47
N CYS A 103 4.63 11.48 -9.13
CA CYS A 103 4.87 10.80 -10.39
C CYS A 103 5.01 11.80 -11.55
N LYS A 104 6.03 11.62 -12.39
CA LYS A 104 6.25 12.40 -13.61
C LYS A 104 5.14 12.15 -14.65
N PRO A 105 4.82 13.14 -15.50
CA PRO A 105 4.05 12.89 -16.70
C PRO A 105 4.74 11.81 -17.56
N GLY A 106 3.98 10.82 -18.01
CA GLY A 106 4.50 9.64 -18.71
C GLY A 106 5.07 8.53 -17.80
N GLY A 107 5.16 8.76 -16.49
CA GLY A 107 5.63 7.79 -15.50
C GLY A 107 4.58 6.75 -15.11
N SER A 108 5.02 5.72 -14.40
CA SER A 108 4.18 4.59 -13.97
C SER A 108 3.90 4.64 -12.47
N ILE A 109 2.69 4.25 -12.07
CA ILE A 109 2.28 4.09 -10.67
C ILE A 109 1.79 2.66 -10.50
N LEU A 110 2.34 1.92 -9.53
CA LEU A 110 1.95 0.57 -9.18
C LEU A 110 1.49 0.53 -7.73
N ILE A 111 0.28 0.02 -7.51
CA ILE A 111 -0.33 -0.06 -6.18
C ILE A 111 -0.89 -1.46 -5.94
N THR A 112 -0.66 -1.98 -4.74
CA THR A 112 -1.37 -3.15 -4.21
C THR A 112 -2.06 -2.78 -2.90
N THR A 113 -3.25 -3.33 -2.65
CA THR A 113 -4.04 -3.05 -1.44
C THR A 113 -5.08 -4.15 -1.19
N ARG A 114 -5.82 -4.03 -0.08
CA ARG A 114 -6.79 -5.02 0.40
C ARG A 114 -8.24 -4.71 0.03
N SER A 115 -8.98 -5.79 -0.25
CA SER A 115 -10.40 -5.75 -0.63
C SER A 115 -11.28 -6.35 0.46
N TYR A 116 -12.60 -6.15 0.33
CA TYR A 116 -13.57 -6.64 1.30
C TYR A 116 -13.41 -8.15 1.53
N GLY A 117 -13.51 -8.56 2.79
CA GLY A 117 -13.25 -9.93 3.22
C GLY A 117 -11.81 -10.17 3.69
N TYR A 118 -10.86 -9.28 3.39
CA TYR A 118 -9.55 -9.33 4.04
C TYR A 118 -9.69 -8.88 5.52
N PRO A 119 -9.25 -9.71 6.48
CA PRO A 119 -9.40 -9.40 7.90
C PRO A 119 -8.67 -8.11 8.28
N CYS A 120 -9.05 -7.50 9.40
CA CYS A 120 -8.30 -6.39 9.95
C CYS A 120 -6.85 -6.82 10.20
N HIS A 121 -5.89 -5.99 9.80
CA HIS A 121 -4.47 -6.21 10.00
C HIS A 121 -3.77 -4.87 10.20
N GLY A 122 -2.82 -4.77 11.14
CA GLY A 122 -2.17 -3.48 11.42
C GLY A 122 -2.93 -2.57 12.41
N TYR A 123 -3.55 -3.14 13.44
CA TYR A 123 -4.19 -2.36 14.51
C TYR A 123 -3.16 -1.49 15.27
N PRO A 124 -3.44 -0.20 15.59
CA PRO A 124 -4.77 0.43 15.59
C PRO A 124 -5.29 0.96 14.25
N ASN A 125 -4.56 0.89 13.14
CA ASN A 125 -4.92 1.65 11.94
C ASN A 125 -5.02 0.75 10.70
N ASP A 126 -6.23 0.29 10.43
CA ASP A 126 -6.63 -0.38 9.20
C ASP A 126 -8.03 0.15 8.86
N PHE A 127 -8.12 0.96 7.80
CA PHE A 127 -9.27 1.84 7.59
C PHE A 127 -10.13 1.42 6.41
N TRP A 128 -9.52 1.01 5.30
CA TRP A 128 -10.23 0.94 4.01
C TRP A 128 -10.11 -0.41 3.33
N ARG A 129 -11.13 -0.77 2.55
CA ARG A 129 -11.06 -1.84 1.56
C ARG A 129 -11.42 -1.28 0.19
N PHE A 130 -10.59 -1.60 -0.79
CA PHE A 130 -10.71 -1.16 -2.17
C PHE A 130 -11.16 -2.32 -3.05
N GLU A 131 -12.09 -2.05 -3.95
CA GLU A 131 -12.53 -2.99 -4.97
C GLU A 131 -12.00 -2.62 -6.36
N ILE A 132 -12.10 -3.56 -7.31
CA ILE A 132 -11.71 -3.33 -8.71
C ILE A 132 -12.38 -2.08 -9.30
N ASP A 133 -13.68 -1.91 -9.08
CA ASP A 133 -14.41 -0.76 -9.63
C ASP A 133 -14.04 0.56 -8.94
N ASP A 134 -13.65 0.51 -7.67
CA ASP A 134 -13.12 1.69 -6.95
C ASP A 134 -11.81 2.13 -7.60
N MET A 135 -10.90 1.19 -7.85
CA MET A 135 -9.61 1.48 -8.48
C MET A 135 -9.77 1.99 -9.92
N LYS A 136 -10.74 1.47 -10.69
CA LYS A 136 -11.09 2.04 -12.01
C LYS A 136 -11.55 3.48 -11.89
N GLN A 137 -12.42 3.78 -10.93
CA GLN A 137 -12.93 5.14 -10.73
C GLN A 137 -11.81 6.07 -10.26
N ILE A 138 -11.03 5.68 -9.26
CA ILE A 138 -9.98 6.50 -8.65
C ILE A 138 -8.90 6.88 -9.68
N PHE A 139 -8.56 5.95 -10.59
CA PHE A 139 -7.51 6.13 -11.59
C PHE A 139 -8.04 6.39 -13.00
N SER A 140 -9.28 6.86 -13.15
CA SER A 140 -9.84 7.15 -14.48
C SER A 140 -9.20 8.38 -15.18
N ASP A 141 -8.32 9.10 -14.49
CA ASP A 141 -7.46 10.18 -14.98
C ASP A 141 -6.07 9.69 -15.44
N CYS A 142 -5.81 8.38 -15.34
CA CYS A 142 -4.61 7.71 -15.82
C CYS A 142 -4.95 6.64 -16.87
N GLU A 143 -3.95 6.21 -17.63
CA GLU A 143 -4.07 5.02 -18.48
C GLU A 143 -3.89 3.77 -17.61
N ILE A 144 -4.94 2.97 -17.46
CA ILE A 144 -4.85 1.71 -16.70
C ILE A 144 -4.18 0.65 -17.57
N LEU A 145 -2.98 0.23 -17.19
CA LEU A 145 -2.20 -0.78 -17.90
C LEU A 145 -2.48 -2.20 -17.39
N SER A 146 -2.79 -2.32 -16.11
CA SER A 146 -3.11 -3.60 -15.46
C SER A 146 -4.01 -3.35 -14.26
N LEU A 147 -5.02 -4.19 -14.08
CA LEU A 147 -5.93 -4.14 -12.94
C LEU A 147 -6.48 -5.54 -12.69
N GLU A 148 -6.10 -6.15 -11.58
CA GLU A 148 -6.50 -7.52 -11.24
C GLU A 148 -6.73 -7.69 -9.73
N GLY A 149 -7.50 -8.70 -9.36
CA GLY A 149 -7.64 -9.11 -7.96
C GLY A 149 -6.42 -9.90 -7.50
N ASP A 150 -6.11 -9.82 -6.21
CA ASP A 150 -5.12 -10.68 -5.56
C ASP A 150 -5.62 -12.14 -5.59
N TYR A 151 -4.83 -13.04 -6.16
CA TYR A 151 -5.17 -14.45 -6.30
C TYR A 151 -5.00 -15.25 -5.00
N GLN A 152 -4.31 -14.71 -3.99
CA GLN A 152 -4.06 -15.40 -2.73
C GLN A 152 -5.09 -15.04 -1.66
N MET A 153 -5.46 -13.77 -1.58
CA MET A 153 -6.32 -13.22 -0.54
C MET A 153 -7.15 -12.07 -1.11
N PRO A 154 -8.25 -11.63 -0.47
CA PRO A 154 -9.00 -10.48 -0.98
C PRO A 154 -8.12 -9.22 -1.07
N GLY A 155 -7.95 -8.71 -2.27
CA GLY A 155 -7.08 -7.58 -2.60
C GLY A 155 -7.26 -7.16 -4.05
N VAL A 156 -6.81 -5.95 -4.37
CA VAL A 156 -6.84 -5.38 -5.71
C VAL A 156 -5.52 -4.71 -6.02
N PHE A 157 -4.97 -5.05 -7.18
CA PHE A 157 -3.68 -4.57 -7.66
C PHE A 157 -3.86 -3.79 -8.96
N ILE A 158 -3.17 -2.66 -9.09
CA ILE A 158 -3.25 -1.81 -10.27
C ILE A 158 -1.87 -1.33 -10.69
N LYS A 159 -1.65 -1.26 -11.99
CA LYS A 159 -0.60 -0.46 -12.61
C LYS A 159 -1.24 0.54 -13.56
N VAL A 160 -0.88 1.80 -13.43
CA VAL A 160 -1.33 2.87 -14.31
C VAL A 160 -0.16 3.67 -14.84
N LYS A 161 -0.37 4.36 -15.96
CA LYS A 161 0.54 5.35 -16.51
C LYS A 161 -0.09 6.73 -16.43
N LYS A 162 0.67 7.69 -15.88
CA LYS A 162 0.24 9.09 -15.82
C LYS A 162 0.37 9.71 -17.21
N GLY A 163 -0.70 10.28 -17.74
CA GLY A 163 -0.69 10.94 -19.04
C GLY A 163 0.19 12.21 -19.06
N PHE A 164 0.64 12.63 -20.24
CA PHE A 164 1.39 13.89 -20.40
C PHE A 164 0.53 15.14 -20.14
N ALA A 165 -0.77 15.08 -20.47
CA ALA A 165 -1.75 16.12 -20.20
C ALA A 165 -2.60 15.74 -18.97
N PHE A 166 -1.95 15.51 -17.83
CA PHE A 166 -2.62 15.04 -16.62
C PHE A 166 -3.50 16.14 -16.00
N THR A 167 -4.77 15.79 -15.76
CA THR A 167 -5.69 16.59 -14.93
C THR A 167 -6.24 15.66 -13.85
N GLU A 168 -5.94 15.98 -12.60
CA GLU A 168 -6.30 15.11 -11.49
C GLU A 168 -7.81 15.04 -11.31
N LYS A 169 -8.31 13.81 -11.16
CA LYS A 169 -9.72 13.57 -10.86
C LYS A 169 -10.05 14.01 -9.43
N ASN A 170 -11.16 14.74 -9.29
CA ASN A 170 -11.76 14.97 -7.98
C ASN A 170 -12.35 13.65 -7.42
N LEU A 171 -11.99 13.33 -6.18
CA LEU A 171 -12.39 12.11 -5.48
C LEU A 171 -13.35 12.35 -4.30
N ASP A 172 -13.89 13.55 -4.14
CA ASP A 172 -14.69 13.96 -2.97
C ASP A 172 -15.93 13.08 -2.81
N ASP A 173 -16.53 12.67 -3.93
CA ASP A 173 -17.71 11.80 -3.97
C ASP A 173 -17.40 10.30 -4.00
N CYS A 174 -16.12 9.91 -4.01
CA CYS A 174 -15.75 8.50 -3.96
C CYS A 174 -15.90 7.97 -2.53
N CYS A 175 -16.59 6.84 -2.38
CA CYS A 175 -16.72 6.12 -1.12
C CYS A 175 -15.91 4.83 -1.17
N LEU A 176 -15.30 4.43 -0.05
CA LEU A 176 -14.67 3.12 0.12
C LEU A 176 -15.29 2.37 1.29
N TYR A 177 -15.15 1.05 1.31
CA TYR A 177 -15.61 0.28 2.47
C TYR A 177 -14.72 0.56 3.68
N SER A 178 -15.32 1.03 4.78
CA SER A 178 -14.63 1.38 6.01
C SER A 178 -14.62 0.21 6.99
N MET A 179 -13.44 -0.17 7.44
CA MET A 179 -13.23 -1.11 8.55
C MET A 179 -13.60 -0.49 9.91
N VAL A 180 -13.80 0.82 9.97
CA VAL A 180 -14.18 1.54 11.21
C VAL A 180 -15.69 1.56 11.39
N THR A 181 -16.43 1.87 10.33
CA THR A 181 -17.90 2.01 10.38
C THR A 181 -18.63 0.78 9.84
N ASN A 182 -17.92 -0.16 9.20
CA ASN A 182 -18.48 -1.37 8.59
C ASN A 182 -19.50 -1.10 7.46
N GLN A 183 -19.32 0.03 6.76
CA GLN A 183 -20.12 0.46 5.61
C GLN A 183 -19.26 1.28 4.65
N ARG A 184 -19.81 1.67 3.49
CA ARG A 184 -19.08 2.53 2.54
C ARG A 184 -19.16 3.99 2.98
N GLU A 185 -18.00 4.63 3.12
CA GLU A 185 -17.88 6.01 3.60
C GLU A 185 -17.03 6.84 2.64
N LYS A 186 -17.30 8.14 2.60
CA LYS A 186 -16.42 9.11 1.93
C LYS A 186 -15.15 9.34 2.75
N GLU A 187 -15.30 9.47 4.06
CA GLU A 187 -14.28 9.91 5.02
C GLU A 187 -14.50 9.22 6.37
N ILE A 188 -13.47 9.21 7.24
CA ILE A 188 -13.56 8.66 8.60
C ILE A 188 -13.21 9.80 9.56
N GLU A 189 -14.16 10.15 10.42
CA GLU A 189 -14.03 11.20 11.42
C GLU A 189 -13.44 10.67 12.73
N ASP A 190 -12.98 11.56 13.61
CA ASP A 190 -12.48 11.18 14.93
C ASP A 190 -13.54 10.53 15.83
N SER A 191 -14.80 10.93 15.68
CA SER A 191 -15.91 10.27 16.36
C SER A 191 -16.06 8.80 15.98
N ASP A 192 -15.74 8.43 14.74
CA ASP A 192 -15.91 7.07 14.23
C ASP A 192 -14.93 6.09 14.87
N LEU A 193 -13.74 6.55 15.26
CA LEU A 193 -12.76 5.72 15.98
C LEU A 193 -13.27 5.27 17.36
N THR A 194 -14.28 5.97 17.89
CA THR A 194 -14.88 5.60 19.18
C THR A 194 -16.00 4.57 19.04
N ASN A 195 -16.36 4.20 17.81
CA ASN A 195 -17.45 3.27 17.49
C ASN A 195 -17.28 1.93 18.23
N PRO A 196 -18.33 1.42 18.92
CA PRO A 196 -18.29 0.14 19.61
C PRO A 196 -17.87 -1.04 18.73
N TYR A 197 -18.26 -1.04 17.45
CA TYR A 197 -17.84 -2.05 16.48
C TYR A 197 -16.32 -2.03 16.32
N TYR A 198 -15.74 -0.86 16.05
CA TYR A 198 -14.30 -0.71 15.85
C TYR A 198 -13.50 -1.10 17.09
N LYS A 199 -13.95 -0.68 18.29
CA LYS A 199 -13.34 -1.08 19.56
C LYS A 199 -13.39 -2.60 19.76
N LYS A 200 -14.51 -3.25 19.43
CA LYS A 200 -14.65 -4.70 19.52
C LYS A 200 -13.76 -5.43 18.52
N LEU A 201 -13.62 -4.90 17.31
CA LEU A 201 -12.70 -5.42 16.30
C LEU A 201 -11.25 -5.36 16.81
N GLY A 202 -10.83 -4.22 17.37
CA GLY A 202 -9.51 -4.05 17.97
C GLY A 202 -9.21 -5.00 19.13
N MET A 203 -10.20 -5.26 20.00
CA MET A 203 -10.04 -6.26 21.06
C MET A 203 -9.83 -7.67 20.51
N ARG A 204 -10.56 -8.05 19.44
CA ARG A 204 -10.40 -9.36 18.79
C ARG A 204 -9.02 -9.53 18.18
N GLU A 205 -8.52 -8.52 17.48
CA GLU A 205 -7.19 -8.56 16.87
C GLU A 205 -6.06 -8.64 17.92
N LYS A 206 -6.18 -7.90 19.04
CA LYS A 206 -5.23 -8.03 20.16
C LYS A 206 -5.18 -9.46 20.72
N ILE A 207 -6.35 -10.09 20.91
CA ILE A 207 -6.41 -11.49 21.38
C ILE A 207 -5.78 -12.44 20.37
N LYS A 208 -6.02 -12.24 19.08
CA LYS A 208 -5.45 -13.05 18.00
C LYS A 208 -3.92 -12.92 17.96
N SER A 209 -3.41 -11.69 17.95
CA SER A 209 -1.97 -11.39 17.98
C SER A 209 -1.25 -12.03 19.17
N LEU A 210 -1.86 -12.00 20.38
CA LEU A 210 -1.32 -12.68 21.55
C LEU A 210 -1.22 -14.20 21.38
N LYS A 211 -2.25 -14.82 20.79
CA LYS A 211 -2.24 -16.27 20.51
C LYS A 211 -1.18 -16.64 19.48
N ASP A 212 -1.07 -15.88 18.40
CA ASP A 212 -0.09 -16.12 17.34
C ASP A 212 1.34 -15.95 17.86
N GLY A 213 1.58 -14.94 18.71
CA GLY A 213 2.86 -14.75 19.40
C GLY A 213 3.21 -15.92 20.31
N PHE A 214 2.25 -16.44 21.08
CA PHE A 214 2.47 -17.61 21.95
C PHE A 214 2.80 -18.87 21.14
N LEU A 215 2.08 -19.11 20.05
CA LEU A 215 2.32 -20.21 19.12
C LEU A 215 3.71 -20.13 18.48
N LYS A 216 4.14 -18.93 18.08
CA LYS A 216 5.47 -18.70 17.51
C LYS A 216 6.59 -19.01 18.50
N VAL A 217 6.49 -18.51 19.73
CA VAL A 217 7.46 -18.79 20.80
C VAL A 217 7.51 -20.28 21.15
N ALA A 218 6.36 -20.94 21.22
CA ALA A 218 6.30 -22.38 21.44
C ALA A 218 6.96 -23.16 20.30
N GLY A 219 6.69 -22.78 19.04
CA GLY A 219 7.32 -23.39 17.86
C GLY A 219 8.84 -23.22 17.83
N GLU A 220 9.34 -22.02 18.10
CA GLU A 220 10.79 -21.74 18.19
C GLU A 220 11.46 -22.53 19.31
N THR A 221 10.77 -22.70 20.45
CA THR A 221 11.26 -23.49 21.58
C THR A 221 11.35 -24.97 21.21
N VAL A 222 10.34 -25.51 20.53
CA VAL A 222 10.33 -26.90 20.04
C VAL A 222 11.41 -27.13 18.98
N SER A 223 11.60 -26.21 18.03
CA SER A 223 12.66 -26.30 17.01
C SER A 223 14.05 -26.33 17.65
N LYS A 224 14.30 -25.45 18.64
CA LYS A 224 15.55 -25.43 19.42
C LYS A 224 15.79 -26.73 20.18
N ILE A 225 14.76 -27.33 20.76
CA ILE A 225 14.86 -28.63 21.46
C ILE A 225 15.16 -29.77 20.47
N LEU A 226 14.55 -29.74 19.29
CA LEU A 226 14.70 -30.77 18.25
C LEU A 226 15.95 -30.59 17.38
N LYS A 227 16.71 -29.50 17.52
CA LYS A 227 17.86 -29.11 16.67
C LYS A 227 17.53 -29.11 15.17
N ILE A 228 16.33 -28.64 14.83
CA ILE A 228 15.90 -28.35 13.47
C ILE A 228 15.84 -26.84 13.31
#